data_AF-A0A7S0BS66-F1
#
_entry.id   AF-A0A7S0BS66-F1
#
_cell.length_a   1.000
_cell.length_b   1.000
_cell.length_c   1.000
_cell.angle_alpha   90.00
_cell.angle_beta   90.00
_cell.angle_gamma   90.00
#
_symmetry.space_group_name_H-M   'P 1'
#
loop_
_entity.id
_entity.type
_entity.pdbx_description
1 polymer ?
#
loop_
_entity_poly.entity_id
_entity_poly.type
_entity_poly.pdbx_seq_one_letter_code
_entity_poly.pdbx_strand_id
1 'polypeptide(L)'
;RERELCVFVFEEIRFERDYLLSKEVCCLARSMPGVRLPGLGAFQVWGSSTDVGKTLLSAGLSGNSGKYLRNLRYIKPVQTGYPDDDDSEFVKRHAKPQRDVDVKVLIGYGDPVSPHRAVEASKAIEDSKLIQLVREEIGRTRDSSISLVETAGGVLSPAPSGSLQADVYRPLRMPAVLVGSGRLGGISETLSAYESLLIRGYEVPVVFVFGTEHENHKAIDKAVDAMVLVAPSPPPKPEPLTKYFEEEDLQEAFSSTCEAIAFYMNSTESRLRTLSKEAKDHIWWPFTQHATTKKVTTIDSAFGDDFTVATTDAKGRVNLSTQFDACSSWWTNGLGHGNPKLALEAAKG
;
A
#
# COMPACT_ATOMS: atom_id res chain seq x y z
N ARG A 1 6.65 -29.27 -22.70
CA ARG A 1 5.55 -28.67 -21.90
C ARG A 1 6.05 -28.57 -20.48
N GLU A 2 6.51 -27.39 -20.10
CA GLU A 2 7.05 -27.12 -18.77
C GLU A 2 5.90 -27.18 -17.76
N ARG A 3 6.09 -27.96 -16.69
CA ARG A 3 5.14 -28.07 -15.58
C ARG A 3 5.55 -27.02 -14.55
N GLU A 4 4.77 -25.95 -14.39
CA GLU A 4 4.90 -25.02 -13.27
C GLU A 4 4.03 -25.53 -12.12
N LEU A 5 4.55 -25.50 -10.89
CA LEU A 5 3.83 -25.91 -9.68
C LEU A 5 3.64 -24.66 -8.80
N CYS A 6 2.41 -24.41 -8.36
CA CYS A 6 2.07 -23.40 -7.35
C CYS A 6 1.62 -24.12 -6.08
N VAL A 7 2.28 -23.88 -4.94
CA VAL A 7 1.82 -24.32 -3.61
C VAL A 7 2.17 -23.23 -2.59
N PHE A 8 1.23 -22.98 -1.67
CA PHE A 8 1.18 -21.90 -0.69
C PHE A 8 2.27 -21.98 0.38
N VAL A 9 2.74 -20.80 0.81
CA VAL A 9 3.46 -20.63 2.08
C VAL A 9 2.44 -20.09 3.09
N PHE A 10 2.07 -20.91 4.06
CA PHE A 10 1.44 -20.46 5.30
C PHE A 10 2.46 -20.63 6.42
N GLU A 11 2.72 -19.58 7.20
CA GLU A 11 3.30 -19.75 8.53
C GLU A 11 2.30 -20.54 9.41
N GLU A 12 2.83 -21.57 10.07
CA GLU A 12 2.24 -22.61 10.91
C GLU A 12 0.72 -22.58 11.21
N ILE A 13 0.00 -23.61 10.73
CA ILE A 13 -1.15 -24.19 11.45
C ILE A 13 -0.96 -25.71 11.51
N ARG A 14 -0.70 -26.24 12.71
CA ARG A 14 -0.66 -27.69 12.98
C ARG A 14 -2.07 -28.24 13.05
N PHE A 15 -2.38 -29.26 12.24
CA PHE A 15 -3.43 -30.23 12.56
C PHE A 15 -2.99 -31.64 12.13
N GLU A 16 -3.22 -32.60 13.04
CA GLU A 16 -2.87 -34.02 12.94
C GLU A 16 -3.86 -34.85 12.09
N ARG A 17 -3.31 -35.90 11.47
CA ARG A 17 -3.88 -37.18 10.98
C ARG A 17 -4.47 -37.32 9.56
N ASP A 18 -3.70 -38.08 8.77
CA ASP A 18 -4.03 -39.19 7.86
C ASP A 18 -5.29 -39.15 6.99
N TYR A 19 -5.12 -39.02 5.67
CA TYR A 19 -5.72 -39.91 4.65
C TYR A 19 -4.92 -39.86 3.33
N LEU A 20 -4.53 -41.03 2.82
CA LEU A 20 -3.89 -41.27 1.53
C LEU A 20 -4.88 -41.09 0.38
N LEU A 21 -4.65 -40.13 -0.53
CA LEU A 21 -5.25 -40.11 -1.87
C LEU A 21 -4.23 -39.63 -2.91
N SER A 22 -3.76 -40.56 -3.73
CA SER A 22 -2.88 -40.33 -4.88
C SER A 22 -3.67 -39.70 -6.04
N LYS A 23 -3.51 -38.40 -6.29
CA LYS A 23 -3.70 -37.80 -7.62
C LYS A 23 -2.76 -36.62 -7.80
N GLU A 24 -1.84 -36.72 -8.76
CA GLU A 24 -1.04 -35.60 -9.24
C GLU A 24 -1.97 -34.50 -9.78
N VAL A 25 -2.00 -33.34 -9.14
CA VAL A 25 -2.68 -32.14 -9.66
C VAL A 25 -1.61 -31.20 -10.22
N CYS A 26 -1.53 -31.13 -11.54
CA CYS A 26 -0.66 -30.20 -12.25
C CYS A 26 -1.44 -28.91 -12.54
N CYS A 27 -1.21 -27.85 -11.75
CA CYS A 27 -1.91 -26.58 -11.90
C CYS A 27 -1.24 -25.71 -12.98
N LEU A 28 -1.93 -25.49 -14.11
CA LEU A 28 -1.52 -24.51 -15.11
C LEU A 28 -2.08 -23.14 -14.71
N ALA A 29 -1.27 -22.31 -14.04
CA ALA A 29 -1.57 -20.89 -13.91
C ALA A 29 -1.37 -20.23 -15.29
N ARG A 30 -2.45 -19.66 -15.87
CA ARG A 30 -2.31 -18.87 -17.09
C ARG A 30 -1.96 -17.44 -16.71
N SER A 31 -0.77 -17.02 -17.11
CA SER A 31 -0.39 -15.61 -17.16
C SER A 31 -1.45 -14.84 -17.97
N MET A 32 -2.17 -13.92 -17.33
CA MET A 32 -2.93 -12.91 -18.05
C MET A 32 -1.94 -11.87 -18.61
N PRO A 33 -2.09 -11.40 -19.86
CA PRO A 33 -1.14 -10.45 -20.44
C PRO A 33 -1.01 -9.18 -19.58
N GLY A 34 0.18 -8.98 -19.01
CA GLY A 34 0.82 -7.66 -18.94
C GLY A 34 0.31 -6.63 -17.92
N VAL A 35 -0.31 -7.02 -16.80
CA VAL A 35 -0.51 -6.06 -15.69
C VAL A 35 0.68 -6.18 -14.73
N ARG A 36 1.68 -5.30 -14.88
CA ARG A 36 2.68 -5.08 -13.83
C ARG A 36 1.96 -4.45 -12.64
N LEU A 37 2.00 -5.11 -11.49
CA LEU A 37 1.45 -4.53 -10.28
C LEU A 37 2.41 -3.49 -9.70
N PRO A 38 1.90 -2.42 -9.07
CA PRO A 38 2.72 -1.35 -8.50
C PRO A 38 3.59 -1.73 -7.31
N GLY A 39 3.57 -2.98 -6.81
CA GLY A 39 3.94 -3.28 -5.42
C GLY A 39 5.36 -2.91 -4.98
N LEU A 40 6.27 -2.57 -5.90
CA LEU A 40 7.60 -2.01 -5.58
C LEU A 40 7.81 -0.56 -6.07
N GLY A 41 6.82 0.07 -6.69
CA GLY A 41 6.90 1.40 -7.31
C GLY A 41 5.78 2.37 -6.91
N ALA A 42 4.92 2.02 -5.95
CA ALA A 42 3.89 2.92 -5.45
C ALA A 42 3.59 2.72 -3.96
N PHE A 43 3.29 3.81 -3.28
CA PHE A 43 2.89 3.85 -1.87
C PHE A 43 1.58 4.62 -1.73
N GLN A 44 0.74 4.19 -0.79
CA GLN A 44 -0.52 4.87 -0.48
C GLN A 44 -0.37 5.66 0.82
N VAL A 45 -0.57 6.97 0.78
CA VAL A 45 -0.61 7.84 1.97
C VAL A 45 -2.00 7.81 2.57
N TRP A 46 -2.06 7.30 3.79
CA TRP A 46 -3.25 7.20 4.61
C TRP A 46 -3.22 8.21 5.74
N GLY A 47 -4.39 8.61 6.22
CA GLY A 47 -4.52 9.44 7.42
C GLY A 47 -5.32 8.68 8.45
N SER A 48 -4.91 8.77 9.71
CA SER A 48 -5.73 8.32 10.82
C SER A 48 -7.07 9.07 10.88
N SER A 49 -7.08 10.33 10.42
CA SER A 49 -8.28 11.17 10.27
C SER A 49 -8.09 12.29 9.23
N THR A 50 -9.04 13.22 9.18
CA THR A 50 -8.92 14.49 8.45
C THR A 50 -7.91 15.40 9.15
N ASP A 51 -7.21 16.26 8.40
CA ASP A 51 -6.30 17.29 8.93
C ASP A 51 -5.13 16.81 9.81
N VAL A 52 -4.75 15.54 9.67
CA VAL A 52 -3.55 14.97 10.34
C VAL A 52 -2.23 15.30 9.61
N GLY A 53 -2.29 15.97 8.46
CA GLY A 53 -1.10 16.40 7.70
C GLY A 53 -0.69 15.52 6.52
N LYS A 54 -1.60 14.74 5.92
CA LYS A 54 -1.32 13.93 4.71
C LYS A 54 -0.65 14.74 3.60
N THR A 55 -1.25 15.87 3.21
CA THR A 55 -0.74 16.73 2.13
C THR A 55 0.62 17.36 2.48
N LEU A 56 0.84 17.68 3.77
CA LEU A 56 2.14 18.17 4.26
C LEU A 56 3.23 17.11 4.06
N LEU A 57 2.94 15.87 4.46
CA LEU A 57 3.85 14.75 4.25
C LEU A 57 4.09 14.52 2.75
N SER A 58 3.04 14.46 1.93
CA SER A 58 3.16 14.26 0.48
C SER A 58 4.06 15.31 -0.19
N ALA A 59 3.92 16.59 0.19
CA ALA A 59 4.78 17.67 -0.30
C ALA A 59 6.24 17.50 0.18
N GLY A 60 6.43 17.19 1.47
CA GLY A 60 7.72 16.97 2.08
C GLY A 60 8.51 15.82 1.45
N LEU A 61 7.84 14.68 1.22
CA LEU A 61 8.42 13.53 0.53
C LEU A 61 8.78 13.90 -0.91
N SER A 62 7.89 14.57 -1.63
CA SER A 62 8.14 14.99 -3.02
C SER A 62 9.36 15.92 -3.14
N GLY A 63 9.58 16.80 -2.15
CA GLY A 63 10.77 17.65 -2.07
C GLY A 63 12.06 16.90 -1.71
N ASN A 64 11.97 15.84 -0.90
CA ASN A 64 13.13 15.13 -0.33
C ASN A 64 13.46 13.77 -0.98
N SER A 65 12.65 13.32 -1.94
CA SER A 65 12.79 12.02 -2.62
C SER A 65 14.16 11.79 -3.24
N GLY A 66 14.84 12.84 -3.68
CA GLY A 66 16.06 12.78 -4.49
C GLY A 66 17.15 11.85 -4.00
N LYS A 67 17.37 11.83 -2.68
CA LYS A 67 18.46 11.08 -2.06
C LYS A 67 18.22 9.57 -2.09
N TYR A 68 16.97 9.14 -1.92
CA TYR A 68 16.63 7.73 -1.68
C TYR A 68 15.68 7.13 -2.71
N LEU A 69 14.74 7.93 -3.22
CA LEU A 69 13.61 7.53 -4.05
C LEU A 69 13.70 8.07 -5.50
N ARG A 70 14.79 8.77 -5.84
CA ARG A 70 15.01 9.49 -7.10
C ARG A 70 13.93 10.56 -7.34
N ASN A 71 12.80 10.17 -7.95
CA ASN A 71 11.68 11.05 -8.26
C ASN A 71 10.39 10.45 -7.70
N LEU A 72 9.55 11.32 -7.15
CA LEU A 72 8.19 10.99 -6.75
C LEU A 72 7.18 11.63 -7.69
N ARG A 73 6.15 10.86 -8.02
CA ARG A 73 4.95 11.30 -8.71
C ARG A 73 3.81 11.32 -7.73
N TYR A 74 3.15 12.46 -7.58
CA TYR A 74 2.01 12.61 -6.69
C TYR A 74 0.71 12.31 -7.43
N ILE A 75 -0.14 11.45 -6.87
CA ILE A 75 -1.44 11.13 -7.42
C ILE A 75 -2.49 11.33 -6.32
N LYS A 76 -3.48 12.19 -6.57
CA LYS A 76 -4.66 12.37 -5.74
C LYS A 76 -5.86 11.79 -6.48
N PRO A 77 -6.33 10.57 -6.15
CA PRO A 77 -7.42 9.95 -6.89
C PRO A 77 -8.73 10.73 -6.76
N VAL A 78 -9.01 11.27 -5.58
CA VAL A 78 -10.24 12.00 -5.27
C VAL A 78 -9.91 13.26 -4.47
N GLN A 79 -10.34 14.42 -4.98
CA GLN A 79 -10.27 15.73 -4.33
C GLN A 79 -11.70 16.27 -4.14
N THR A 80 -11.94 16.92 -3.02
CA THR A 80 -13.20 17.64 -2.70
C THR A 80 -12.86 19.10 -2.40
N GLY A 81 -13.82 20.03 -2.56
CA GLY A 81 -13.53 21.47 -2.48
C GLY A 81 -12.82 22.04 -3.71
N TYR A 82 -12.74 21.30 -4.82
CA TYR A 82 -11.96 21.66 -6.01
C TYR A 82 -12.69 22.69 -6.91
N PRO A 83 -12.03 23.73 -7.43
CA PRO A 83 -10.58 23.99 -7.42
C PRO A 83 -10.07 24.86 -6.27
N ASP A 84 -10.93 25.30 -5.35
CA ASP A 84 -10.51 26.18 -4.25
C ASP A 84 -9.54 25.47 -3.28
N ASP A 85 -9.80 24.19 -3.01
CA ASP A 85 -8.88 23.25 -2.38
C ASP A 85 -8.20 22.39 -3.45
N ASP A 86 -6.89 22.63 -3.67
CA ASP A 86 -6.06 21.86 -4.59
C ASP A 86 -4.79 21.35 -3.88
N ASP A 87 -4.87 20.12 -3.36
CA ASP A 87 -3.74 19.43 -2.74
C ASP A 87 -2.56 19.27 -3.73
N SER A 88 -2.82 19.17 -5.03
CA SER A 88 -1.78 19.02 -6.05
C SER A 88 -1.01 20.32 -6.28
N GLU A 89 -1.69 21.47 -6.22
CA GLU A 89 -1.05 22.78 -6.23
C GLU A 89 -0.24 22.99 -4.95
N PHE A 90 -0.77 22.57 -3.80
CA PHE A 90 -0.06 22.62 -2.53
C PHE A 90 1.26 21.83 -2.59
N VAL A 91 1.21 20.58 -3.09
CA VAL A 91 2.39 19.73 -3.26
C VAL A 91 3.40 20.36 -4.21
N LYS A 92 2.97 20.87 -5.36
CA LYS A 92 3.85 21.57 -6.32
C LYS A 92 4.56 22.78 -5.69
N ARG A 93 3.85 23.54 -4.87
CA ARG A 93 4.38 24.76 -4.25
C ARG A 93 5.42 24.48 -3.16
N HIS A 94 5.26 23.38 -2.42
CA HIS A 94 6.08 23.08 -1.23
C HIS A 94 7.08 21.94 -1.42
N ALA A 95 6.96 21.15 -2.49
CA ALA A 95 8.08 20.34 -2.94
C ALA A 95 9.18 21.29 -3.43
N LYS A 96 10.39 21.16 -2.87
CA LYS A 96 11.54 22.08 -3.07
C LYS A 96 11.56 22.73 -4.47
N PRO A 97 11.76 24.05 -4.58
CA PRO A 97 11.54 24.83 -5.82
C PRO A 97 12.41 24.43 -7.03
N GLN A 98 13.34 23.49 -6.87
CA GLN A 98 14.26 23.02 -7.92
C GLN A 98 13.81 21.70 -8.58
N ARG A 99 12.69 21.09 -8.17
CA ARG A 99 12.14 19.90 -8.83
C ARG A 99 10.76 20.18 -9.39
N ASP A 100 10.62 19.94 -10.70
CA ASP A 100 9.30 19.80 -11.32
C ASP A 100 8.67 18.49 -10.82
N VAL A 101 7.73 18.60 -9.89
CA VAL A 101 7.00 17.45 -9.35
C VAL A 101 5.81 17.16 -10.24
N ASP A 102 5.80 15.95 -10.80
CA ASP A 102 4.66 15.43 -11.55
C ASP A 102 3.51 15.15 -10.56
N VAL A 103 2.45 15.94 -10.66
CA VAL A 103 1.26 15.82 -9.82
C VAL A 103 0.04 15.57 -10.69
N LYS A 104 -0.87 14.72 -10.20
CA LYS A 104 -2.12 14.41 -10.89
C LYS A 104 -3.28 14.29 -9.92
N VAL A 105 -4.29 15.14 -10.10
CA VAL A 105 -5.64 14.89 -9.58
C VAL A 105 -6.42 14.09 -10.64
N LEU A 106 -7.05 12.98 -10.24
CA LEU A 106 -7.86 12.17 -11.17
C LEU A 106 -9.31 12.64 -11.23
N ILE A 107 -9.90 12.95 -10.07
CA ILE A 107 -11.30 13.35 -9.94
C ILE A 107 -11.39 14.46 -8.89
N GLY A 108 -12.04 15.57 -9.24
CA GLY A 108 -12.31 16.69 -8.34
C GLY A 108 -13.81 16.95 -8.23
N TYR A 109 -14.28 17.19 -7.01
CA TYR A 109 -15.64 17.60 -6.68
C TYR A 109 -15.64 18.99 -6.04
N GLY A 110 -16.64 19.81 -6.36
CA GLY A 110 -16.71 21.21 -5.93
C GLY A 110 -16.98 21.40 -4.45
N ASP A 111 -17.83 20.58 -3.85
CA ASP A 111 -18.23 20.77 -2.46
C ASP A 111 -17.12 20.32 -1.49
N PRO A 112 -16.75 21.15 -0.48
CA PRO A 112 -15.71 20.84 0.51
C PRO A 112 -16.25 19.94 1.63
N VAL A 113 -16.75 18.76 1.25
CA VAL A 113 -17.30 17.74 2.16
C VAL A 113 -16.66 16.40 1.85
N SER A 114 -16.93 15.37 2.67
CA SER A 114 -16.42 14.03 2.41
C SER A 114 -16.86 13.50 1.03
N PRO A 115 -16.06 12.66 0.33
CA PRO A 115 -16.28 12.32 -1.07
C PRO A 115 -17.69 11.82 -1.42
N HIS A 116 -18.26 10.92 -0.63
CA HIS A 116 -19.63 10.41 -0.84
C HIS A 116 -20.74 11.47 -0.71
N ARG A 117 -20.46 12.61 -0.06
CA ARG A 117 -21.39 13.74 0.06
C ARG A 117 -21.18 14.80 -1.00
N ALA A 118 -19.98 14.86 -1.58
CA ALA A 118 -19.60 15.85 -2.60
C ALA A 118 -20.13 15.47 -3.99
N VAL A 119 -20.73 14.29 -4.13
CA VAL A 119 -21.32 13.79 -5.37
C VAL A 119 -22.67 13.15 -5.09
N GLU A 120 -23.65 13.41 -5.96
CA GLU A 120 -24.91 12.66 -5.94
C GLU A 120 -24.63 11.18 -6.26
N ALA A 121 -25.30 10.27 -5.55
CA ALA A 121 -25.05 8.83 -5.71
C ALA A 121 -25.17 8.34 -7.17
N SER A 122 -26.08 8.89 -7.97
CA SER A 122 -26.25 8.54 -9.39
C SER A 122 -25.11 9.02 -10.30
N LYS A 123 -24.27 9.92 -9.81
CA LYS A 123 -23.12 10.50 -10.52
C LYS A 123 -21.78 10.06 -9.93
N ALA A 124 -21.81 9.29 -8.84
CA ALA A 124 -20.62 8.77 -8.21
C ALA A 124 -19.87 7.83 -9.16
N ILE A 125 -18.55 7.97 -9.21
CA ILE A 125 -17.71 6.99 -9.90
C ILE A 125 -17.78 5.64 -9.20
N GLU A 126 -17.90 4.57 -9.98
CA GLU A 126 -17.78 3.20 -9.44
C GLU A 126 -16.36 2.89 -8.97
N ASP A 127 -16.26 2.09 -7.90
CA ASP A 127 -14.98 1.69 -7.30
C ASP A 127 -14.04 1.03 -8.31
N SER A 128 -14.57 0.13 -9.13
CA SER A 128 -13.81 -0.58 -10.17
C SER A 128 -13.18 0.40 -11.18
N LYS A 129 -13.91 1.45 -11.54
CA LYS A 129 -13.45 2.47 -12.48
C LYS A 129 -12.42 3.39 -11.85
N LEU A 130 -12.60 3.79 -10.59
CA LEU A 130 -11.60 4.54 -9.84
C LEU A 130 -10.28 3.77 -9.75
N ILE A 131 -10.33 2.48 -9.42
CA ILE A 131 -9.15 1.61 -9.33
C ILE A 131 -8.46 1.44 -10.69
N GLN A 132 -9.23 1.33 -11.77
CA GLN A 132 -8.66 1.32 -13.11
C GLN A 132 -7.88 2.61 -13.40
N LEU A 133 -8.46 3.78 -13.09
CA LEU A 133 -7.80 5.08 -13.33
C LEU A 133 -6.50 5.21 -12.52
N VAL A 134 -6.52 4.84 -11.24
CA VAL A 134 -5.31 4.85 -10.40
C VAL A 134 -4.25 3.92 -10.96
N ARG A 135 -4.62 2.70 -11.37
CA ARG A 135 -3.69 1.74 -11.97
C ARG A 135 -3.08 2.25 -13.27
N GLU A 136 -3.89 2.81 -14.16
CA GLU A 136 -3.42 3.42 -15.41
C GLU A 136 -2.46 4.57 -15.14
N GLU A 137 -2.75 5.40 -14.14
CA GLU A 137 -1.91 6.54 -13.80
C GLU A 137 -0.57 6.10 -13.21
N ILE A 138 -0.57 5.10 -12.32
CA ILE A 138 0.67 4.50 -11.81
C ILE A 138 1.48 3.86 -12.95
N GLY A 139 0.80 3.22 -13.92
CA GLY A 139 1.46 2.61 -15.08
C GLY A 139 2.14 3.62 -16.01
N ARG A 140 1.79 4.92 -15.93
CA ARG A 140 2.45 6.02 -16.67
C ARG A 140 3.70 6.54 -15.97
N THR A 141 3.95 6.15 -14.72
CA THR A 141 5.13 6.59 -13.96
C THR A 141 6.40 6.07 -14.63
N ARG A 142 7.34 6.97 -14.90
CA ARG A 142 8.60 6.65 -15.61
C ARG A 142 9.40 5.57 -14.87
N ASP A 143 10.13 4.75 -15.63
CA ASP A 143 11.06 3.76 -15.08
C ASP A 143 11.96 4.42 -14.02
N SER A 144 11.92 3.89 -12.80
CA SER A 144 12.62 4.35 -11.57
C SER A 144 12.04 5.52 -10.78
N SER A 145 10.86 6.05 -11.14
CA SER A 145 10.10 6.96 -10.27
C SER A 145 9.10 6.17 -9.41
N ILE A 146 8.76 6.71 -8.25
CA ILE A 146 7.80 6.10 -7.32
C ILE A 146 6.51 6.92 -7.34
N SER A 147 5.35 6.26 -7.27
CA SER A 147 4.05 6.93 -7.19
C SER A 147 3.60 7.04 -5.74
N LEU A 148 3.30 8.25 -5.29
CA LEU A 148 2.69 8.52 -4.00
C LEU A 148 1.20 8.79 -4.22
N VAL A 149 0.36 7.84 -3.86
CA VAL A 149 -1.09 7.95 -4.01
C VAL A 149 -1.68 8.45 -2.69
N GLU A 150 -2.26 9.64 -2.65
CA GLU A 150 -2.81 10.21 -1.43
C GLU A 150 -4.32 9.96 -1.31
N THR A 151 -4.77 9.43 -0.18
CA THR A 151 -6.19 9.21 0.10
C THR A 151 -6.91 10.50 0.56
N ALA A 152 -8.24 10.49 0.56
CA ALA A 152 -9.06 11.59 1.05
C ALA A 152 -9.59 11.28 2.46
N GLY A 153 -9.46 12.20 3.42
CA GLY A 153 -9.91 11.95 4.80
C GLY A 153 -9.13 10.85 5.54
N GLY A 154 -9.83 10.08 6.39
CA GLY A 154 -9.24 8.99 7.19
C GLY A 154 -9.31 7.61 6.51
N VAL A 155 -8.66 6.59 7.08
CA VAL A 155 -8.59 5.20 6.54
C VAL A 155 -9.96 4.65 6.12
N LEU A 156 -10.96 4.79 6.98
CA LEU A 156 -12.32 4.29 6.74
C LEU A 156 -13.28 5.40 6.29
N SER A 157 -12.77 6.52 5.77
CA SER A 157 -13.64 7.51 5.14
C SER A 157 -14.25 6.94 3.86
N PRO A 158 -15.54 7.20 3.57
CA PRO A 158 -16.18 6.71 2.36
C PRO A 158 -15.58 7.34 1.09
N ALA A 159 -15.38 6.51 0.08
CA ALA A 159 -15.10 6.89 -1.30
C ALA A 159 -16.36 7.52 -1.94
N PRO A 160 -16.28 8.10 -3.16
CA PRO A 160 -17.44 8.68 -3.85
C PRO A 160 -18.66 7.73 -3.95
N SER A 161 -18.42 6.43 -4.11
CA SER A 161 -19.45 5.39 -4.16
C SER A 161 -20.15 5.12 -2.81
N GLY A 162 -19.58 5.60 -1.70
CA GLY A 162 -19.99 5.25 -0.34
C GLY A 162 -19.25 4.05 0.26
N SER A 163 -18.53 3.26 -0.53
CA SER A 163 -17.65 2.20 -0.03
C SER A 163 -16.50 2.76 0.82
N LEU A 164 -16.00 2.00 1.79
CA LEU A 164 -14.85 2.43 2.60
C LEU A 164 -13.59 2.44 1.73
N GLN A 165 -12.81 3.52 1.75
CA GLN A 165 -11.62 3.65 0.91
C GLN A 165 -10.61 2.50 1.09
N ALA A 166 -10.42 2.01 2.31
CA ALA A 166 -9.56 0.87 2.59
C ALA A 166 -10.04 -0.44 1.92
N ASP A 167 -11.33 -0.57 1.62
CA ASP A 167 -11.84 -1.69 0.83
C ASP A 167 -11.69 -1.42 -0.67
N VAL A 168 -11.94 -0.17 -1.10
CA VAL A 168 -11.83 0.26 -2.50
C VAL A 168 -10.41 0.09 -3.04
N TYR A 169 -9.39 0.57 -2.32
CA TYR A 169 -7.99 0.52 -2.77
C TYR A 169 -7.31 -0.84 -2.56
N ARG A 170 -7.96 -1.79 -1.87
CA ARG A 170 -7.36 -3.08 -1.53
C ARG A 170 -6.85 -3.89 -2.74
N PRO A 171 -7.51 -3.87 -3.92
CA PRO A 171 -7.01 -4.57 -5.11
C PRO A 171 -5.66 -4.05 -5.64
N LEU A 172 -5.24 -2.84 -5.26
CA LEU A 172 -3.96 -2.26 -5.71
C LEU A 172 -2.76 -2.77 -4.90
N ARG A 173 -3.00 -3.27 -3.67
CA ARG A 173 -1.98 -3.85 -2.76
C ARG A 173 -0.74 -2.96 -2.58
N MET A 174 -0.95 -1.65 -2.49
CA MET A 174 0.14 -0.73 -2.25
C MET A 174 0.49 -0.71 -0.76
N PRO A 175 1.78 -0.73 -0.39
CA PRO A 175 2.20 -0.46 0.98
C PRO A 175 1.73 0.91 1.46
N ALA A 176 1.39 1.00 2.73
CA ALA A 176 0.78 2.17 3.35
C ALA A 176 1.81 3.01 4.12
N VAL A 177 1.78 4.32 3.91
CA VAL A 177 2.38 5.30 4.82
C VAL A 177 1.24 5.92 5.61
N LEU A 178 1.15 5.65 6.91
CA LEU A 178 0.06 6.12 7.75
C LEU A 178 0.46 7.41 8.47
N VAL A 179 -0.30 8.48 8.25
CA VAL A 179 -0.16 9.72 9.02
C VAL A 179 -1.02 9.65 10.28
N GLY A 180 -0.36 9.48 11.42
CA GLY A 180 -0.95 9.47 12.75
C GLY A 180 -1.25 10.87 13.28
N SER A 181 -1.89 10.92 14.45
CA SER A 181 -2.34 12.15 15.10
C SER A 181 -1.50 12.46 16.34
N GLY A 182 -0.84 13.63 16.35
CA GLY A 182 -0.09 14.12 17.51
C GLY A 182 -0.95 14.82 18.58
N ARG A 183 -2.28 14.91 18.38
CA ARG A 183 -3.21 15.58 19.29
C ARG A 183 -3.58 14.68 20.48
N LEU A 184 -4.19 15.24 21.53
CA LEU A 184 -4.79 14.44 22.61
C LEU A 184 -5.84 13.49 22.03
N GLY A 185 -5.78 12.20 22.42
CA GLY A 185 -6.60 11.13 21.82
C GLY A 185 -6.00 10.51 20.55
N GLY A 186 -4.95 11.12 19.99
CA GLY A 186 -4.33 10.72 18.73
C GLY A 186 -3.67 9.34 18.74
N ILE A 187 -3.30 8.81 19.93
CA ILE A 187 -2.79 7.43 20.07
C ILE A 187 -3.88 6.44 19.63
N SER A 188 -5.07 6.50 20.24
CA SER A 188 -6.17 5.58 19.92
C SER A 188 -6.65 5.74 18.48
N GLU A 189 -6.71 6.99 17.98
CA GLU A 189 -7.04 7.30 16.59
C GLU A 189 -6.05 6.66 15.60
N THR A 190 -4.75 6.77 15.88
CA THR A 190 -3.69 6.19 15.04
C THR A 190 -3.71 4.67 15.08
N LEU A 191 -3.82 4.06 16.27
CA LEU A 191 -3.84 2.60 16.41
C LEU A 191 -5.08 1.98 15.76
N SER A 192 -6.26 2.58 15.93
CA SER A 192 -7.49 2.09 15.28
C SER A 192 -7.40 2.15 13.76
N ALA A 193 -6.77 3.21 13.22
CA ALA A 193 -6.52 3.35 11.78
C ALA A 193 -5.49 2.33 11.27
N TYR A 194 -4.42 2.10 12.04
CA TYR A 194 -3.38 1.11 11.75
C TYR A 194 -3.96 -0.31 11.71
N GLU A 195 -4.69 -0.73 12.75
CA GLU A 195 -5.36 -2.02 12.83
C GLU A 195 -6.39 -2.20 11.70
N SER A 196 -7.10 -1.13 11.33
CA SER A 196 -8.05 -1.14 10.21
C SER A 196 -7.38 -1.39 8.85
N LEU A 197 -6.11 -0.99 8.68
CA LEU A 197 -5.30 -1.31 7.51
C LEU A 197 -4.81 -2.77 7.58
N LEU A 198 -4.30 -3.21 8.74
CA LEU A 198 -3.78 -4.57 8.93
C LEU A 198 -4.84 -5.65 8.74
N ILE A 199 -6.05 -5.49 9.29
CA ILE A 199 -7.14 -6.46 9.15
C ILE A 199 -7.59 -6.61 7.68
N ARG A 200 -7.32 -5.59 6.86
CA ARG A 200 -7.56 -5.61 5.41
C ARG A 200 -6.37 -6.17 4.64
N GLY A 201 -5.25 -6.48 5.29
CA GLY A 201 -4.06 -7.04 4.65
C GLY A 201 -3.21 -5.99 3.93
N TYR A 202 -3.23 -4.74 4.40
CA TYR A 202 -2.21 -3.75 4.03
C TYR A 202 -0.96 -3.95 4.88
N GLU A 203 0.20 -3.76 4.28
CA GLU A 203 1.46 -3.58 5.01
C GLU A 203 1.66 -2.09 5.28
N VAL A 204 2.07 -1.74 6.51
CA VAL A 204 2.25 -0.35 6.94
C VAL A 204 3.70 -0.16 7.39
N PRO A 205 4.67 0.00 6.48
CA PRO A 205 6.08 0.13 6.84
C PRO A 205 6.41 1.40 7.63
N VAL A 206 5.60 2.45 7.50
CA VAL A 206 5.86 3.75 8.13
C VAL A 206 4.60 4.32 8.77
N VAL A 207 4.74 4.76 10.01
CA VAL A 207 3.78 5.65 10.68
C VAL A 207 4.46 7.00 10.90
N PHE A 208 3.88 8.07 10.38
CA PHE A 208 4.40 9.43 10.49
C PHE A 208 3.50 10.28 11.38
N VAL A 209 4.06 10.99 12.36
CA VAL A 209 3.29 11.82 13.31
C VAL A 209 3.82 13.24 13.32
N PHE A 210 2.93 14.22 13.15
CA PHE A 210 3.27 15.62 13.41
C PHE A 210 3.04 15.96 14.88
N GLY A 211 4.05 16.55 15.51
CA GLY A 211 4.01 17.03 16.89
C GLY A 211 4.51 16.02 17.93
N THR A 212 5.26 16.52 18.91
CA THR A 212 5.84 15.77 20.03
C THR A 212 5.25 16.13 21.39
N GLU A 213 4.39 17.15 21.45
CA GLU A 213 3.83 17.77 22.67
C GLU A 213 3.26 16.75 23.69
N HIS A 214 2.60 15.69 23.19
CA HIS A 214 1.97 14.65 24.02
C HIS A 214 2.77 13.34 24.06
N GLU A 215 3.95 13.31 23.44
CA GLU A 215 4.80 12.12 23.32
C GLU A 215 4.08 10.89 22.73
N ASN A 216 2.98 11.11 21.97
CA ASN A 216 2.14 10.05 21.39
C ASN A 216 2.97 9.04 20.58
N HIS A 217 3.98 9.53 19.86
CA HIS A 217 4.89 8.71 19.06
C HIS A 217 5.53 7.58 19.88
N LYS A 218 5.87 7.80 21.15
CA LYS A 218 6.47 6.76 22.02
C LYS A 218 5.50 5.63 22.35
N ALA A 219 4.21 5.96 22.51
CA ALA A 219 3.18 4.97 22.78
C ALA A 219 2.83 4.21 21.49
N ILE A 220 2.76 4.92 20.36
CA ILE A 220 2.51 4.34 19.03
C ILE A 220 3.63 3.37 18.66
N ASP A 221 4.90 3.79 18.80
CA ASP A 221 6.09 2.98 18.47
C ASP A 221 6.13 1.64 19.21
N LYS A 222 5.65 1.59 20.46
CA LYS A 222 5.57 0.34 21.23
C LYS A 222 4.44 -0.59 20.79
N ALA A 223 3.47 -0.08 20.06
CA ALA A 223 2.21 -0.77 19.75
C ALA A 223 2.07 -1.14 18.27
N VAL A 224 2.98 -0.69 17.40
CA VAL A 224 2.95 -0.97 15.96
C VAL A 224 4.22 -1.71 15.53
N ASP A 225 4.09 -2.56 14.52
CA ASP A 225 5.23 -3.13 13.80
C ASP A 225 5.48 -2.27 12.55
N ALA A 226 5.97 -1.05 12.77
CA ALA A 226 6.22 -0.05 11.74
C ALA A 226 7.29 0.93 12.21
N MET A 227 8.01 1.55 11.28
CA MET A 227 8.93 2.62 11.64
C MET A 227 8.14 3.89 11.98
N VAL A 228 8.23 4.35 13.24
CA VAL A 228 7.56 5.58 13.67
C VAL A 228 8.49 6.78 13.49
N LEU A 229 8.07 7.71 12.63
CA LEU A 229 8.78 8.95 12.35
C LEU A 229 7.98 10.15 12.83
N VAL A 230 8.68 11.18 13.29
CA VAL A 230 8.07 12.35 13.92
C VAL A 230 8.64 13.62 13.33
N ALA A 231 7.78 14.62 13.16
CA ALA A 231 8.15 15.96 12.74
C ALA A 231 7.57 17.01 13.70
N PRO A 232 8.13 18.24 13.71
CA PRO A 232 7.53 19.37 14.42
C PRO A 232 6.08 19.61 13.98
N SER A 233 5.22 20.08 14.89
CA SER A 233 3.84 20.48 14.53
C SER A 233 3.87 21.65 13.54
N PRO A 234 2.98 21.68 12.53
CA PRO A 234 2.85 22.86 11.70
C PRO A 234 2.35 24.05 12.54
N PRO A 235 2.77 25.29 12.21
CA PRO A 235 2.29 26.47 12.91
C PRO A 235 0.77 26.66 12.74
N PRO A 236 0.09 27.33 13.69
CA PRO A 236 -1.33 27.61 13.56
C PRO A 236 -1.59 28.53 12.34
N LYS A 237 -2.66 28.27 11.61
CA LYS A 237 -3.12 29.16 10.53
C LYS A 237 -3.36 30.57 11.12
N PRO A 238 -2.97 31.67 10.44
CA PRO A 238 -2.69 31.77 9.00
C PRO A 238 -1.20 31.81 8.63
N GLU A 239 -0.28 31.33 9.47
CA GLU A 239 1.15 31.46 9.20
C GLU A 239 1.58 30.77 7.87
N PRO A 240 2.34 31.46 6.99
CA PRO A 240 2.81 30.87 5.74
C PRO A 240 3.75 29.68 6.01
N LEU A 241 3.42 28.51 5.46
CA LEU A 241 4.17 27.27 5.68
C LEU A 241 5.55 27.25 4.99
N THR A 242 5.89 28.23 4.16
CA THR A 242 7.18 28.27 3.46
C THR A 242 8.37 28.16 4.42
N LYS A 243 8.37 28.92 5.51
CA LYS A 243 9.44 28.86 6.53
C LYS A 243 9.43 27.54 7.29
N TYR A 244 8.25 27.02 7.60
CA TYR A 244 8.09 25.71 8.24
C TYR A 244 8.72 24.61 7.38
N PHE A 245 8.48 24.62 6.07
CA PHE A 245 9.13 23.70 5.12
C PHE A 245 10.64 23.89 4.98
N GLU A 246 11.24 24.97 5.50
CA GLU A 246 12.69 25.19 5.52
C GLU A 246 13.35 24.71 6.83
N GLU A 247 12.56 24.35 7.84
CA GLU A 247 13.07 23.87 9.13
C GLU A 247 13.88 22.57 8.98
N GLU A 248 15.05 22.53 9.61
CA GLU A 248 16.00 21.41 9.50
C GLU A 248 15.40 20.10 10.02
N ASP A 249 14.81 20.12 11.21
CA ASP A 249 14.16 18.95 11.83
C ASP A 249 13.03 18.38 10.96
N LEU A 250 12.26 19.25 10.29
CA LEU A 250 11.20 18.82 9.39
C LEU A 250 11.77 18.20 8.10
N GLN A 251 12.81 18.80 7.53
CA GLN A 251 13.49 18.28 6.35
C GLN A 251 14.17 16.93 6.64
N GLU A 252 14.75 16.77 7.83
CA GLU A 252 15.30 15.50 8.30
C GLU A 252 14.21 14.45 8.40
N ALA A 253 13.08 14.75 9.07
CA ALA A 253 11.95 13.82 9.18
C ALA A 253 11.43 13.33 7.81
N PHE A 254 11.29 14.23 6.83
CA PHE A 254 10.91 13.86 5.46
C PHE A 254 11.97 13.02 4.75
N SER A 255 13.25 13.35 4.93
CA SER A 255 14.38 12.59 4.37
C SER A 255 14.43 11.17 4.96
N SER A 256 14.30 11.02 6.28
CA SER A 256 14.25 9.73 6.97
C SER A 256 13.03 8.91 6.57
N THR A 257 11.90 9.57 6.27
CA THR A 257 10.73 8.88 5.70
C THR A 257 11.02 8.33 4.31
N CYS A 258 11.69 9.10 3.45
CA CYS A 258 12.11 8.62 2.14
C CYS A 258 13.09 7.44 2.23
N GLU A 259 14.00 7.48 3.21
CA GLU A 259 14.93 6.39 3.50
C GLU A 259 14.22 5.13 3.96
N ALA A 260 13.24 5.25 4.85
CA ALA A 260 12.43 4.14 5.35
C ALA A 260 11.66 3.44 4.21
N ILE A 261 11.05 4.22 3.34
CA ILE A 261 10.36 3.75 2.13
C ILE A 261 11.35 2.98 1.24
N ALA A 262 12.53 3.54 0.98
CA ALA A 262 13.55 2.89 0.17
C ALA A 262 14.06 1.59 0.81
N PHE A 263 14.26 1.58 2.13
CA PHE A 263 14.69 0.41 2.88
C PHE A 263 13.66 -0.72 2.80
N TYR A 264 12.37 -0.41 2.99
CA TYR A 264 11.30 -1.38 2.86
C TYR A 264 11.22 -1.96 1.44
N MET A 265 11.33 -1.10 0.41
CA MET A 265 11.36 -1.55 -0.99
C MET A 265 12.51 -2.52 -1.26
N ASN A 266 13.72 -2.15 -0.86
CA ASN A 266 14.92 -2.97 -1.06
C ASN A 266 14.84 -4.29 -0.29
N SER A 267 14.31 -4.26 0.93
CA SER A 267 14.13 -5.45 1.78
C SER A 267 13.11 -6.40 1.17
N THR A 268 11.98 -5.88 0.69
CA THR A 268 10.93 -6.64 0.01
C THR A 268 11.45 -7.27 -1.27
N GLU A 269 12.14 -6.48 -2.10
CA GLU A 269 12.76 -6.98 -3.33
C GLU A 269 13.81 -8.06 -3.06
N SER A 270 14.64 -7.90 -2.02
CA SER A 270 15.62 -8.90 -1.59
C SER A 270 14.93 -10.22 -1.18
N ARG A 271 13.94 -10.13 -0.27
CA ARG A 271 13.15 -11.28 0.20
C ARG A 271 12.50 -12.05 -0.95
N LEU A 272 11.85 -11.35 -1.88
CA LEU A 272 11.16 -11.99 -3.00
C LEU A 272 12.11 -12.74 -3.96
N ARG A 273 13.38 -12.33 -4.05
CA ARG A 273 14.39 -13.02 -4.87
C ARG A 273 14.86 -14.33 -4.27
N THR A 274 14.99 -14.37 -2.94
CA THR A 274 15.55 -15.53 -2.25
C THR A 274 14.48 -16.56 -1.90
N LEU A 275 13.21 -16.15 -1.75
CA LEU A 275 12.12 -17.00 -1.27
C LEU A 275 11.99 -18.33 -2.03
N SER A 276 12.07 -18.32 -3.36
CA SER A 276 11.97 -19.56 -4.15
C SER A 276 13.12 -20.53 -3.89
N LYS A 277 14.33 -20.02 -3.61
CA LYS A 277 15.50 -20.84 -3.30
C LYS A 277 15.40 -21.39 -1.89
N GLU A 278 15.15 -20.50 -0.91
CA GLU A 278 14.99 -20.87 0.50
C GLU A 278 13.89 -21.93 0.67
N ALA A 279 12.76 -21.78 -0.03
CA ALA A 279 11.70 -22.76 0.02
C ALA A 279 12.14 -24.16 -0.49
N LYS A 280 13.00 -24.25 -1.51
CA LYS A 280 13.54 -25.55 -1.97
C LYS A 280 14.46 -26.20 -0.97
N ASP A 281 15.21 -25.39 -0.23
CA ASP A 281 16.21 -25.86 0.72
C ASP A 281 15.57 -26.27 2.06
N HIS A 282 14.40 -25.69 2.40
CA HIS A 282 13.79 -25.83 3.73
C HIS A 282 12.40 -26.48 3.75
N ILE A 283 11.62 -26.44 2.67
CA ILE A 283 10.24 -26.95 2.66
C ILE A 283 10.20 -28.33 2.01
N TRP A 284 9.46 -29.24 2.64
CA TRP A 284 9.04 -30.51 2.03
C TRP A 284 7.59 -30.37 1.53
N TRP A 285 7.40 -30.23 0.22
CA TRP A 285 6.06 -30.05 -0.36
C TRP A 285 5.32 -31.38 -0.45
N PRO A 286 4.05 -31.45 -0.01
CA PRO A 286 3.25 -32.65 -0.17
C PRO A 286 2.99 -32.92 -1.66
N PHE A 287 2.85 -34.20 -2.02
CA PHE A 287 2.56 -34.66 -3.39
C PHE A 287 3.51 -34.13 -4.48
N THR A 288 4.73 -33.73 -4.12
CA THR A 288 5.70 -33.12 -5.04
C THR A 288 6.98 -33.94 -5.10
N GLN A 289 7.42 -34.31 -6.31
CA GLN A 289 8.72 -34.96 -6.49
C GLN A 289 9.84 -33.90 -6.56
N HIS A 290 10.47 -33.65 -5.41
CA HIS A 290 11.48 -32.60 -5.22
C HIS A 290 12.62 -32.67 -6.24
N ALA A 291 13.13 -33.86 -6.53
CA ALA A 291 14.25 -34.06 -7.47
C ALA A 291 13.95 -33.58 -8.90
N THR A 292 12.67 -33.47 -9.27
CA THR A 292 12.23 -33.03 -10.60
C THR A 292 11.68 -31.60 -10.64
N THR A 293 11.59 -30.94 -9.48
CA THR A 293 10.96 -29.62 -9.35
C THR A 293 11.92 -28.51 -9.79
N LYS A 294 11.73 -28.02 -11.02
CA LYS A 294 12.62 -27.00 -11.62
C LYS A 294 12.30 -25.59 -11.15
N LYS A 295 11.01 -25.23 -11.10
CA LYS A 295 10.54 -23.88 -10.79
C LYS A 295 9.59 -23.92 -9.60
N VAL A 296 9.75 -22.94 -8.71
CA VAL A 296 8.84 -22.69 -7.58
C VAL A 296 8.29 -21.29 -7.79
N THR A 297 6.97 -21.15 -7.69
CA THR A 297 6.31 -19.85 -7.83
C THR A 297 6.43 -19.07 -6.53
N THR A 298 7.01 -17.87 -6.59
CA THR A 298 7.01 -16.93 -5.47
C THR A 298 5.68 -16.17 -5.46
N ILE A 299 4.78 -16.53 -4.55
CA ILE A 299 3.53 -15.79 -4.32
C ILE A 299 3.83 -14.73 -3.26
N ASP A 300 3.69 -13.46 -3.63
CA ASP A 300 3.86 -12.33 -2.72
C ASP A 300 2.60 -12.11 -1.87
N SER A 301 1.42 -12.18 -2.50
CA SER A 301 0.15 -11.94 -1.83
C SER A 301 -1.01 -12.56 -2.60
N ALA A 302 -2.20 -12.63 -1.98
CA ALA A 302 -3.45 -13.05 -2.62
C ALA A 302 -4.62 -12.11 -2.27
N PHE A 303 -5.60 -11.95 -3.17
CA PHE A 303 -6.81 -11.14 -2.99
C PHE A 303 -7.85 -11.51 -4.04
N GLY A 304 -9.09 -11.76 -3.62
CA GLY A 304 -10.12 -12.27 -4.51
C GLY A 304 -9.68 -13.62 -5.10
N ASP A 305 -9.83 -13.78 -6.41
CA ASP A 305 -9.43 -15.03 -7.08
C ASP A 305 -8.00 -14.98 -7.63
N ASP A 306 -7.21 -13.98 -7.25
CA ASP A 306 -5.93 -13.70 -7.88
C ASP A 306 -4.74 -13.74 -6.90
N PHE A 307 -3.66 -14.38 -7.35
CA PHE A 307 -2.32 -14.25 -6.80
C PHE A 307 -1.57 -13.06 -7.38
N THR A 308 -0.75 -12.44 -6.55
CA THR A 308 0.37 -11.61 -7.00
C THR A 308 1.61 -12.47 -6.97
N VAL A 309 2.17 -12.73 -8.14
CA VAL A 309 3.35 -13.57 -8.31
C VAL A 309 4.56 -12.70 -8.63
N ALA A 310 5.64 -12.93 -7.89
CA ALA A 310 6.94 -12.32 -8.12
C ALA A 310 7.76 -13.15 -9.10
N THR A 311 8.34 -12.48 -10.09
CA THR A 311 9.28 -13.06 -11.05
C THR A 311 10.52 -12.19 -11.16
N THR A 312 11.67 -12.81 -11.32
CA THR A 312 12.94 -12.09 -11.47
C THR A 312 13.35 -12.08 -12.94
N ASP A 313 13.54 -10.89 -13.53
CA ASP A 313 13.99 -10.77 -14.93
C ASP A 313 15.48 -11.12 -15.10
N ALA A 314 15.95 -11.18 -16.35
CA ALA A 314 17.35 -11.50 -16.66
C ALA A 314 18.36 -10.46 -16.13
N LYS A 315 17.92 -9.23 -15.82
CA LYS A 315 18.74 -8.20 -15.18
C LYS A 315 18.71 -8.32 -13.66
N GLY A 316 18.03 -9.35 -13.15
CA GLY A 316 17.73 -9.51 -11.75
C GLY A 316 16.93 -8.32 -11.26
N ARG A 317 15.75 -8.02 -11.81
CA ARG A 317 14.74 -7.11 -11.21
C ARG A 317 13.48 -7.88 -10.89
N VAL A 318 12.89 -7.62 -9.72
CA VAL A 318 11.61 -8.25 -9.35
C VAL A 318 10.47 -7.56 -10.07
N ASN A 319 9.62 -8.36 -10.72
CA ASN A 319 8.40 -7.93 -11.38
C ASN A 319 7.23 -8.67 -10.76
N LEU A 320 6.21 -7.90 -10.37
CA LEU A 320 4.96 -8.43 -9.83
C LEU A 320 3.91 -8.49 -10.94
N SER A 321 3.20 -9.60 -11.00
CA SER A 321 2.11 -9.82 -11.97
C SER A 321 0.96 -10.58 -11.33
N THR A 322 -0.25 -10.32 -11.82
CA THR A 322 -1.46 -11.01 -11.36
C THR A 322 -1.62 -12.35 -12.08
N GLN A 323 -1.96 -13.40 -11.34
CA GLN A 323 -2.30 -14.71 -11.87
C GLN A 323 -3.57 -15.25 -11.21
N PHE A 324 -4.52 -15.72 -12.01
CA PHE A 324 -5.77 -16.28 -11.51
C PHE A 324 -5.55 -17.65 -10.84
N ASP A 325 -6.12 -17.85 -9.66
CA ASP A 325 -6.09 -19.08 -8.87
C ASP A 325 -7.03 -20.16 -9.45
N ALA A 326 -6.65 -20.70 -10.60
CA ALA A 326 -7.49 -21.67 -11.31
C ALA A 326 -7.67 -23.00 -10.57
N CYS A 327 -6.78 -23.34 -9.63
CA CYS A 327 -6.90 -24.54 -8.81
C CYS A 327 -7.65 -24.29 -7.51
N SER A 328 -8.12 -23.06 -7.28
CA SER A 328 -8.87 -22.68 -6.08
C SER A 328 -8.09 -23.07 -4.82
N SER A 329 -6.78 -22.91 -4.83
CA SER A 329 -5.91 -23.22 -3.70
C SER A 329 -6.14 -24.63 -3.12
N TRP A 330 -6.19 -25.65 -3.98
CA TRP A 330 -6.55 -27.02 -3.63
C TRP A 330 -8.05 -27.16 -3.25
N TRP A 331 -8.93 -26.56 -4.06
CA TRP A 331 -10.39 -26.56 -3.87
C TRP A 331 -10.86 -25.94 -2.55
N THR A 332 -10.04 -25.09 -1.92
CA THR A 332 -10.36 -24.40 -0.67
C THR A 332 -10.84 -22.97 -0.89
N ASN A 333 -10.41 -22.30 -1.96
CA ASN A 333 -10.75 -20.91 -2.22
C ASN A 333 -12.14 -20.78 -2.86
N GLY A 334 -13.17 -20.55 -2.03
CA GLY A 334 -14.55 -20.33 -2.48
C GLY A 334 -15.10 -18.91 -2.25
N LEU A 335 -14.47 -18.13 -1.37
CA LEU A 335 -14.94 -16.77 -0.97
C LEU A 335 -13.94 -15.66 -1.33
N GLY A 336 -12.90 -16.02 -2.08
CA GLY A 336 -11.78 -15.16 -2.42
C GLY A 336 -10.75 -15.03 -1.27
N HIS A 337 -9.50 -14.86 -1.67
CA HIS A 337 -8.37 -14.56 -0.80
C HIS A 337 -8.51 -13.19 -0.14
N GLY A 338 -7.99 -13.06 1.09
CA GLY A 338 -7.85 -11.76 1.77
C GLY A 338 -9.17 -11.03 2.01
N ASN A 339 -10.27 -11.77 2.23
CA ASN A 339 -11.58 -11.18 2.48
C ASN A 339 -11.65 -10.54 3.87
N PRO A 340 -11.79 -9.20 3.99
CA PRO A 340 -11.73 -8.52 5.28
C PRO A 340 -12.93 -8.84 6.18
N LYS A 341 -14.08 -9.22 5.61
CA LYS A 341 -15.24 -9.66 6.42
C LYS A 341 -14.93 -10.99 7.10
N LEU A 342 -14.35 -11.94 6.38
CA LEU A 342 -13.95 -13.22 6.97
C LEU A 342 -12.84 -13.05 8.01
N ALA A 343 -11.86 -12.18 7.76
CA ALA A 343 -10.81 -11.87 8.72
C ALA A 343 -11.39 -11.28 10.03
N LEU A 344 -12.33 -10.35 9.91
CA LEU A 344 -13.03 -9.76 11.06
C LEU A 344 -13.89 -10.78 11.80
N GLU A 345 -14.64 -11.63 11.11
CA GLU A 345 -15.45 -12.68 11.76
C GLU A 345 -14.57 -13.74 12.43
N ALA A 346 -13.44 -14.12 11.83
CA ALA A 346 -12.49 -15.03 12.43
C ALA A 346 -11.87 -14.45 13.72
N ALA A 347 -11.62 -13.13 13.76
CA ALA A 347 -11.11 -12.46 14.96
C ALA A 347 -12.14 -12.35 16.10
N LYS A 348 -13.44 -12.53 15.83
CA LYS A 348 -14.50 -12.51 16.85
C LYS A 348 -14.70 -13.86 17.55
N GLY A 349 -14.30 -14.96 16.91
CA GLY A 349 -14.53 -16.33 17.37
C GLY A 349 -13.43 -16.86 18.27
#